data_AF-A0A376FY50-F1
#
_entry.id   AF-A0A376FY50-F1
#
_cell.length_a   1.000
_cell.length_b   1.000
_cell.length_c   1.000
_cell.angle_alpha   90.00
_cell.angle_beta   90.00
_cell.angle_gamma   90.00
#
_symmetry.space_group_name_H-M   'P 1'
#
loop_
_entity.id
_entity.type
_entity.pdbx_description
1 polymer ?
#
loop_
_entity_poly.entity_id
_entity_poly.type
_entity_poly.pdbx_seq_one_letter_code
_entity_poly.pdbx_strand_id
1 'polypeptide(L)'
;MKKLKFITCFTLFILGTQLYAQYAAVKDLATRQFPWLKNKVVLKEIPKENDEDVFVIETKKDKLYISASSTSAASSGLDWYAKHVAHQSISHMGDNKSQLAKLPQINQPKKSSPEEFKKLQAKILE
;
A
#
# COMPACT_ATOMS: atom_id res chain seq x y z
N MET A 1 -32.44 15.55 -27.87
CA MET A 1 -32.44 14.62 -26.72
C MET A 1 -31.40 13.49 -26.79
N LYS A 2 -30.58 13.35 -27.85
CA LYS A 2 -29.53 12.30 -27.94
C LYS A 2 -28.23 12.64 -27.20
N LYS A 3 -27.91 13.93 -27.08
CA LYS A 3 -26.67 14.40 -26.42
C LYS A 3 -26.70 14.27 -24.89
N LEU A 4 -27.89 14.30 -24.30
CA LEU A 4 -28.07 14.21 -22.83
C LEU A 4 -27.79 12.79 -22.31
N LYS A 5 -28.22 11.74 -23.04
CA LYS A 5 -27.91 10.33 -22.68
C LYS A 5 -26.42 10.00 -22.84
N PHE A 6 -25.72 10.66 -23.78
CA PHE A 6 -24.29 10.47 -24.00
C PHE A 6 -23.45 11.06 -22.86
N ILE A 7 -23.86 12.23 -22.34
CA ILE A 7 -23.20 12.89 -21.20
C ILE A 7 -23.36 12.05 -19.92
N THR A 8 -24.55 11.46 -19.68
CA THR A 8 -24.79 10.63 -18.49
C THR A 8 -23.97 9.34 -18.47
N CYS A 9 -23.73 8.71 -19.64
CA CYS A 9 -22.83 7.56 -19.73
C CYS A 9 -21.36 7.93 -19.51
N PHE A 10 -20.93 9.10 -19.97
CA PHE A 10 -19.55 9.56 -19.80
C PHE A 10 -19.24 9.87 -18.32
N THR A 11 -20.19 10.44 -17.58
CA THR A 11 -20.05 10.68 -16.13
C THR A 11 -20.00 9.39 -15.31
N LEU A 12 -20.72 8.34 -15.73
CA LEU A 12 -20.72 7.05 -15.01
C LEU A 12 -19.40 6.28 -15.22
N PHE A 13 -18.74 6.47 -16.37
CA PHE A 13 -17.45 5.83 -16.66
C PHE A 13 -16.29 6.44 -15.87
N ILE A 14 -16.31 7.76 -15.63
CA ILE A 14 -15.25 8.47 -14.89
C ILE A 14 -15.23 8.09 -13.39
N LEU A 15 -16.38 7.83 -12.77
CA LEU A 15 -16.43 7.41 -11.36
C LEU A 15 -15.83 6.02 -11.14
N GLY A 16 -16.00 5.09 -12.09
CA GLY A 16 -15.47 3.73 -11.98
C GLY A 16 -13.94 3.65 -12.00
N THR A 17 -13.27 4.59 -12.69
CA THR A 17 -11.80 4.58 -12.81
C THR A 17 -11.07 5.09 -11.57
N GLN A 18 -11.71 5.93 -10.75
CA GLN A 18 -11.07 6.55 -9.59
C GLN A 18 -10.71 5.52 -8.50
N LEU A 19 -11.55 4.51 -8.32
CA LEU A 19 -11.34 3.42 -7.35
C LEU A 19 -10.17 2.50 -7.72
N TYR A 20 -9.94 2.25 -9.01
CA TYR A 20 -8.80 1.42 -9.45
C TYR A 20 -7.47 2.17 -9.33
N ALA A 21 -7.49 3.50 -9.47
CA ALA A 21 -6.29 4.33 -9.43
C ALA A 21 -5.71 4.54 -8.02
N GLN A 22 -6.54 4.47 -6.97
CA GLN A 22 -6.18 4.82 -5.58
C GLN A 22 -4.91 4.14 -5.07
N TYR A 23 -4.65 2.91 -5.52
CA TYR A 23 -3.52 2.09 -5.07
C TYR A 23 -2.49 1.79 -6.16
N ALA A 24 -2.68 2.31 -7.37
CA ALA A 24 -1.71 2.15 -8.46
C ALA A 24 -0.34 2.73 -8.06
N ALA A 25 -0.33 3.92 -7.46
CA ALA A 25 0.89 4.58 -7.01
C ALA A 25 1.70 3.75 -6.01
N VAL A 26 1.04 3.01 -5.11
CA VAL A 26 1.73 2.15 -4.12
C VAL A 26 2.32 0.91 -4.79
N LYS A 27 1.63 0.32 -5.78
CA LYS A 27 2.18 -0.80 -6.57
C LYS A 27 3.40 -0.36 -7.40
N ASP A 28 3.33 0.83 -7.98
CA ASP A 28 4.44 1.40 -8.74
C ASP A 28 5.62 1.70 -7.82
N LEU A 29 5.36 2.27 -6.64
CA LEU A 29 6.38 2.48 -5.62
C LEU A 29 7.05 1.16 -5.20
N ALA A 30 6.27 0.13 -4.91
CA ALA A 30 6.77 -1.19 -4.55
C ALA A 30 7.65 -1.77 -5.66
N THR A 31 7.24 -1.65 -6.92
CA THR A 31 7.99 -2.17 -8.06
C THR A 31 9.30 -1.41 -8.28
N ARG A 32 9.30 -0.08 -8.13
CA ARG A 32 10.51 0.74 -8.29
C ARG A 32 11.52 0.49 -7.17
N GLN A 33 11.06 0.44 -5.93
CA GLN A 33 11.94 0.33 -4.77
C GLN A 33 12.36 -1.11 -4.49
N PHE A 34 11.47 -2.06 -4.73
CA PHE A 34 11.66 -3.47 -4.41
C PHE A 34 11.22 -4.34 -5.61
N PRO A 35 12.05 -4.46 -6.67
CA PRO A 35 11.66 -5.19 -7.89
C PRO A 35 11.19 -6.63 -7.66
N TRP A 36 11.66 -7.29 -6.60
CA TRP A 36 11.22 -8.63 -6.17
C TRP A 36 9.75 -8.70 -5.69
N LEU A 37 9.10 -7.55 -5.43
CA LEU A 37 7.67 -7.45 -5.12
C LEU A 37 6.77 -7.30 -6.36
N LYS A 38 7.34 -7.21 -7.56
CA LYS A 38 6.57 -7.07 -8.80
C LYS A 38 5.54 -8.20 -8.92
N ASN A 39 4.27 -7.84 -9.12
CA ASN A 39 3.12 -8.75 -9.19
C ASN A 39 2.84 -9.57 -7.91
N LYS A 40 3.53 -9.30 -6.81
CA LYS A 40 3.33 -9.99 -5.52
C LYS A 40 2.55 -9.17 -4.50
N VAL A 41 2.30 -7.88 -4.77
CA VAL A 41 1.57 -6.99 -3.85
C VAL A 41 0.08 -6.92 -4.21
N VAL A 42 -0.77 -7.20 -3.22
CA VAL A 42 -2.23 -7.08 -3.29
C VAL A 42 -2.67 -6.03 -2.28
N LEU A 43 -3.34 -4.99 -2.76
CA LEU A 43 -3.82 -3.88 -1.94
C LEU A 43 -5.33 -4.00 -1.77
N LYS A 44 -5.81 -3.81 -0.54
CA LYS A 44 -7.24 -3.84 -0.19
C LYS A 44 -7.58 -2.63 0.65
N GLU A 45 -8.79 -2.12 0.50
CA GLU A 45 -9.29 -1.03 1.34
C GLU A 45 -9.93 -1.59 2.62
N ILE A 46 -9.70 -0.92 3.75
CA ILE A 46 -10.37 -1.18 5.03
C ILE A 46 -10.82 0.15 5.63
N PRO A 47 -11.86 0.18 6.48
CA PRO A 47 -12.24 1.42 7.16
C PRO A 47 -11.13 1.91 8.09
N LYS A 48 -11.13 3.23 8.32
CA LYS A 48 -10.37 3.85 9.41
C LYS A 48 -10.82 3.33 10.77
N GLU A 49 -9.96 3.47 11.76
CA GLU A 49 -10.27 3.12 13.15
C GLU A 49 -10.12 4.36 14.02
N ASN A 50 -11.19 4.77 14.71
CA ASN A 50 -11.24 6.01 15.48
C ASN A 50 -10.83 7.25 14.66
N ASP A 51 -11.31 7.33 13.42
CA ASP A 51 -10.97 8.37 12.42
C ASP A 51 -9.49 8.44 12.00
N GLU A 52 -8.67 7.50 12.47
CA GLU A 52 -7.25 7.40 12.18
C GLU A 52 -6.96 6.36 11.10
N ASP A 53 -5.87 6.60 10.39
CA ASP A 53 -5.41 5.70 9.34
C ASP A 53 -4.77 4.43 9.92
N VAL A 54 -5.11 3.28 9.34
CA VAL A 54 -4.64 1.97 9.78
C VAL A 54 -4.31 1.07 8.60
N PHE A 55 -3.40 0.14 8.82
CA PHE A 55 -3.09 -0.93 7.87
C PHE A 55 -3.00 -2.30 8.55
N VAL A 56 -3.19 -3.35 7.76
CA VAL A 56 -2.99 -4.75 8.10
C VAL A 56 -2.13 -5.38 7.03
N ILE A 57 -1.05 -6.04 7.43
CA ILE A 57 -0.17 -6.78 6.54
C ILE A 57 -0.28 -8.27 6.81
N GLU A 58 -0.30 -9.05 5.73
CA GLU A 58 -0.28 -10.51 5.78
C GLU A 58 0.41 -11.05 4.52
N THR A 59 1.03 -12.23 4.61
CA THR A 59 1.54 -12.94 3.44
C THR A 59 0.78 -14.23 3.26
N LYS A 60 0.24 -14.44 2.06
CA LYS A 60 -0.50 -15.67 1.70
C LYS A 60 -0.16 -16.06 0.28
N LYS A 61 0.13 -17.34 0.04
CA LYS A 61 0.35 -17.90 -1.31
C LYS A 61 1.36 -17.09 -2.15
N ASP A 62 2.52 -16.78 -1.58
CA ASP A 62 3.60 -15.99 -2.21
C ASP A 62 3.17 -14.56 -2.64
N LYS A 63 2.17 -14.01 -1.97
CA LYS A 63 1.73 -12.61 -2.14
C LYS A 63 1.72 -11.88 -0.80
N LEU A 64 2.14 -10.62 -0.84
CA LEU A 64 2.00 -9.66 0.23
C LEU A 64 0.65 -8.97 0.07
N TYR A 65 -0.21 -9.10 1.07
CA TYR A 65 -1.47 -8.38 1.15
C TYR A 65 -1.29 -7.23 2.13
N ILE A 66 -1.62 -6.02 1.68
CA ILE A 66 -1.67 -4.81 2.53
C ILE A 66 -3.10 -4.30 2.44
N SER A 67 -3.84 -4.45 3.54
CA SER A 67 -5.18 -3.88 3.69
C SER A 67 -5.03 -2.53 4.41
N ALA A 68 -5.47 -1.42 3.83
CA ALA A 68 -5.20 -0.09 4.35
C ALA A 68 -6.39 0.87 4.19
N SER A 69 -6.53 1.82 5.10
CA SER A 69 -7.58 2.86 5.04
C SER A 69 -7.31 4.01 4.09
N SER A 70 -6.06 4.17 3.65
CA SER A 70 -5.64 5.21 2.72
C SER A 70 -4.42 4.78 1.91
N THR A 71 -4.10 5.53 0.86
CA THR A 71 -2.85 5.35 0.10
C THR A 71 -1.61 5.58 0.97
N SER A 72 -1.70 6.49 1.94
CA SER A 72 -0.62 6.72 2.91
C SER A 72 -0.45 5.50 3.81
N ALA A 73 -1.55 4.98 4.37
CA ALA A 73 -1.52 3.76 5.19
C ALA A 73 -0.98 2.55 4.41
N ALA A 74 -1.32 2.42 3.13
CA ALA A 74 -0.78 1.36 2.28
C ALA A 74 0.74 1.50 2.07
N SER A 75 1.22 2.73 1.86
CA SER A 75 2.66 3.01 1.68
C SER A 75 3.44 2.75 2.98
N SER A 76 2.89 3.16 4.13
CA SER A 76 3.50 2.88 5.44
C SER A 76 3.50 1.39 5.76
N GLY A 77 2.46 0.64 5.37
CA GLY A 77 2.44 -0.82 5.51
C GLY A 77 3.51 -1.51 4.65
N LEU A 78 3.74 -1.03 3.43
CA LEU A 78 4.81 -1.50 2.56
C LEU A 78 6.19 -1.23 3.17
N ASP A 79 6.44 -0.01 3.64
CA ASP A 79 7.70 0.38 4.30
C ASP A 79 7.94 -0.43 5.58
N TRP A 80 6.90 -0.61 6.40
CA TRP A 80 7.00 -1.43 7.61
C TRP A 80 7.40 -2.87 7.27
N TYR A 81 6.78 -3.47 6.26
CA TYR A 81 7.10 -4.82 5.82
C TYR A 81 8.55 -4.93 5.32
N ALA A 82 9.00 -3.97 4.50
CA ALA A 82 10.37 -3.93 4.01
C ALA A 82 11.36 -3.87 5.19
N LYS A 83 11.12 -3.01 6.18
CA LYS A 83 12.00 -2.83 7.34
C LYS A 83 12.02 -4.03 8.28
N HIS A 84 10.86 -4.53 8.68
CA HIS A 84 10.76 -5.49 9.79
C HIS A 84 10.79 -6.94 9.34
N VAL A 85 10.36 -7.23 8.10
CA VAL A 85 10.24 -8.61 7.60
C VAL A 85 11.29 -8.89 6.52
N ALA A 86 11.54 -7.93 5.63
CA ALA A 86 12.55 -8.08 4.59
C ALA A 86 13.95 -7.57 4.99
N HIS A 87 14.06 -6.88 6.13
CA HIS A 87 15.30 -6.25 6.63
C HIS A 87 15.94 -5.27 5.63
N GLN A 88 15.11 -4.52 4.91
CA GLN A 88 15.49 -3.51 3.92
C GLN A 88 15.02 -2.12 4.34
N SER A 89 15.80 -1.09 4.02
CA SER A 89 15.48 0.29 4.40
C SER A 89 15.84 1.27 3.29
N ILE A 90 15.13 2.40 3.29
CA ILE A 90 15.34 3.52 2.37
C ILE A 90 15.48 4.77 3.24
N SER A 91 16.50 5.58 2.99
CA SER A 91 16.75 6.80 3.77
C SER A 91 17.47 7.86 2.94
N HIS A 92 17.43 9.11 3.40
CA HIS A 92 18.20 10.19 2.79
C HIS A 92 19.71 9.95 2.80
N MET A 93 20.21 9.20 3.78
CA MET A 93 21.65 8.90 3.95
C MET A 93 22.08 7.62 3.24
N GLY A 94 21.19 7.00 2.46
CA GLY A 94 21.46 5.78 1.71
C GLY A 94 20.40 4.70 1.93
N ASP A 95 20.42 3.73 1.03
CA ASP A 95 19.45 2.64 0.98
C ASP A 95 20.13 1.30 1.28
N ASN A 96 19.49 0.47 2.11
CA ASN A 96 19.83 -0.93 2.27
C ASN A 96 18.79 -1.77 1.50
N LYS A 97 19.07 -2.02 0.22
CA LYS A 97 18.20 -2.78 -0.68
C LYS A 97 18.97 -3.92 -1.33
N SER A 98 18.34 -5.08 -1.41
CA SER A 98 18.88 -6.27 -2.07
C SER A 98 17.78 -6.98 -2.86
N GLN A 99 18.17 -7.76 -3.86
CA GLN A 99 17.22 -8.62 -4.56
C GLN A 99 16.97 -9.87 -3.71
N LEU A 100 15.71 -10.15 -3.41
CA LEU A 100 15.32 -11.36 -2.67
C LEU A 100 14.87 -12.46 -3.64
N ALA A 101 15.34 -13.69 -3.39
CA ALA A 101 14.95 -14.86 -4.19
C ALA A 101 13.54 -15.36 -3.86
N LYS A 102 13.08 -15.17 -2.62
CA LYS A 102 11.76 -15.59 -2.13
C LYS A 102 11.11 -14.46 -1.35
N LEU A 103 9.78 -14.42 -1.34
CA LEU A 103 9.02 -13.45 -0.55
C LEU A 103 9.16 -13.78 0.96
N PRO A 104 9.69 -12.87 1.79
CA PRO A 104 9.70 -13.05 3.25
C PRO A 104 8.28 -13.24 3.80
N GLN A 105 8.07 -14.26 4.63
CA GLN A 105 6.73 -14.59 5.13
C GLN A 105 6.47 -13.95 6.50
N ILE A 106 5.22 -13.53 6.70
CA ILE A 106 4.66 -13.12 7.98
C ILE A 106 3.86 -14.30 8.54
N ASN A 107 4.21 -14.77 9.73
CA ASN A 107 3.54 -15.90 10.38
C ASN A 107 2.12 -15.55 10.88
N GLN A 108 1.88 -14.30 11.28
CA GLN A 108 0.59 -13.82 11.78
C GLN A 108 0.28 -12.43 11.23
N PRO A 109 -0.95 -12.16 10.76
CA PRO A 109 -1.33 -10.83 10.30
C PRO A 109 -1.00 -9.76 11.34
N LYS A 110 -0.28 -8.71 10.93
CA LYS A 110 0.05 -7.58 11.81
C LYS A 110 -0.83 -6.40 11.44
N LYS A 111 -1.59 -5.92 12.40
CA LYS A 111 -2.37 -4.68 12.32
C LYS A 111 -1.60 -3.55 13.01
N SER A 112 -1.58 -2.36 12.40
CA SER A 112 -1.08 -1.15 13.04
C SER A 112 -2.12 -0.62 14.03
N SER A 113 -1.67 -0.14 15.20
CA SER A 113 -2.53 0.73 16.01
C SER A 113 -2.55 2.16 15.43
N PRO A 114 -3.58 2.97 15.72
CA PRO A 114 -3.59 4.39 15.37
C PRO A 114 -2.34 5.15 15.85
N GLU A 115 -1.87 4.86 17.07
CA GLU A 115 -0.67 5.47 17.65
C GLU A 115 0.61 5.06 16.92
N GLU A 116 0.73 3.77 16.58
CA GLU A 116 1.85 3.28 15.76
C GLU A 116 1.89 4.00 14.41
N PHE A 117 0.72 4.19 13.78
CA PHE A 117 0.63 4.88 12.50
C PHE A 117 1.05 6.35 12.59
N LYS A 118 0.56 7.10 13.59
CA LYS A 118 0.99 8.49 13.84
C LYS A 118 2.50 8.61 14.00
N LYS A 119 3.11 7.70 14.76
CA LYS A 119 4.56 7.67 14.95
C LYS A 119 5.31 7.40 13.66
N LEU A 120 4.80 6.49 12.81
CA LEU A 120 5.38 6.22 11.49
C LEU A 120 5.33 7.45 10.59
N GLN A 121 4.21 8.19 10.60
CA GLN A 121 4.05 9.42 9.83
C GLN A 121 4.98 10.54 10.30
N ALA A 122 5.12 10.72 11.62
CA ALA A 122 6.05 11.71 12.18
C ALA A 122 7.49 11.46 11.71
N LYS A 123 7.92 10.18 11.68
CA LYS A 123 9.27 9.79 11.25
C LYS A 123 9.54 9.99 9.75
N ILE A 124 8.49 10.10 8.93
CA ILE A 124 8.63 10.39 7.48
C ILE A 124 8.90 11.88 7.25
N LEU A 125 8.54 12.75 8.19
CA LEU A 125 8.70 14.20 8.11
C LEU A 125 10.03 14.71 8.70
N GLU A 126 10.82 13.83 9.31
CA GLU A 126 12.18 14.08 9.84
C GLU A 126 13.26 13.72 8.81
#